data_AF-K2CV34-F1
#
_entry.id   AF-K2CV34-F1
#
_cell.length_a   1.000
_cell.length_b   1.000
_cell.length_c   1.000
_cell.angle_alpha   90.00
_cell.angle_beta   90.00
_cell.angle_gamma   90.00
#
_symmetry.space_group_name_H-M   'P 1'
#
loop_
_entity.id
_entity.type
_entity.pdbx_description
1 polymer ?
#
loop_
_entity_poly.entity_id
_entity_poly.type
_entity_poly.pdbx_seq_one_letter_code
_entity_poly.pdbx_strand_id
1 'polypeptide(L)'
;MSALGKFIASRSPVMNKKAMEGLCFHRFNYAINYVDNYIKYSCSSKTNTHLKYLGFRELPYKEEIKFIFNKSNKFLFDVAKNDIYLVEFLFQYGDEEDTRKYLFYIPFMRKGNIIT
;
A
#
# COMPACT_ATOMS: atom_id res chain seq x y z
N MET A 1 16.41 7.04 34.95
CA MET A 1 17.60 7.41 34.14
C MET A 1 18.55 8.23 35.01
N SER A 2 19.80 7.77 35.16
CA SER A 2 20.83 8.44 35.96
C SER A 2 21.17 9.84 35.43
N ALA A 3 21.71 10.72 36.29
CA ALA A 3 22.08 12.10 35.92
C ALA A 3 23.04 12.14 34.71
N LEU A 4 23.93 11.15 34.59
CA LEU A 4 24.83 10.98 33.46
C LEU A 4 24.10 10.75 32.14
N GLY A 5 23.05 9.91 32.13
CA GLY A 5 22.27 9.63 30.92
C GLY A 5 21.52 10.87 30.41
N LYS A 6 21.03 11.73 31.32
CA LYS A 6 20.41 13.02 30.94
C LYS A 6 21.44 13.99 30.37
N PHE A 7 22.64 14.06 30.95
CA PHE A 7 23.71 14.91 30.45
C PHE A 7 24.15 14.51 29.04
N ILE A 8 24.38 13.21 28.81
CA ILE A 8 24.74 12.67 27.49
C ILE A 8 23.64 12.97 26.46
N ALA A 9 22.37 12.67 26.77
CA ALA A 9 21.26 12.93 25.87
C ALA A 9 21.11 14.42 25.50
N SER A 10 21.43 15.34 26.42
CA SER A 10 21.37 16.78 26.17
C SER A 10 22.48 17.30 25.25
N ARG A 11 23.60 16.57 25.14
CA ARG A 11 24.75 16.91 24.31
C ARG A 11 24.83 16.10 23.01
N SER A 12 24.09 15.00 22.92
CA SER A 12 23.98 14.22 21.68
C SER A 12 23.11 14.95 20.65
N PRO A 13 23.47 14.91 19.36
CA PRO A 13 22.62 15.46 18.31
C PRO A 13 21.28 14.71 18.25
N VAL A 14 20.20 15.47 18.09
CA VAL A 14 18.86 14.88 17.93
C VAL A 14 18.81 14.14 16.60
N MET A 15 18.60 12.83 16.68
CA MET A 15 18.50 11.98 15.50
C MET A 15 17.30 12.39 14.64
N ASN A 16 17.50 12.50 13.32
CA ASN A 16 16.40 12.76 12.40
C ASN A 16 15.47 11.55 12.36
N LYS A 17 14.24 11.73 12.84
CA LYS A 17 13.22 10.67 12.89
C LYS A 17 12.99 10.00 11.53
N LYS A 18 12.92 10.78 10.44
CA LYS A 18 12.69 10.23 9.09
C LYS A 18 13.86 9.37 8.60
N ALA A 19 15.09 9.72 9.00
CA ALA A 19 16.26 8.93 8.69
C ALA A 19 16.27 7.62 9.49
N MET A 20 15.93 7.69 10.79
CA MET A 20 15.88 6.52 11.65
C MET A 20 14.74 5.55 11.32
N GLU A 21 13.56 6.07 10.96
CA GLU A 21 12.40 5.23 10.60
C GLU A 21 12.50 4.68 9.18
N GLY A 22 13.42 5.19 8.37
CA GLY A 22 13.61 4.81 6.98
C GLY A 22 12.78 5.68 6.03
N LEU A 23 13.45 6.24 5.01
CA LEU A 23 12.78 7.11 4.04
C LEU A 23 11.71 6.38 3.22
N CYS A 24 11.95 5.12 2.87
CA CYS A 24 11.05 4.33 2.04
C CYS A 24 9.77 3.98 2.81
N PHE A 25 9.85 3.71 4.11
CA PHE A 25 8.68 3.56 4.99
C PHE A 25 7.69 4.72 4.82
N HIS A 26 8.19 5.95 4.85
CA HIS A 26 7.34 7.13 4.69
C HIS A 26 6.84 7.32 3.25
N ARG A 27 7.60 6.92 2.24
CA ARG A 27 7.20 7.05 0.82
C ARG A 27 6.11 6.03 0.46
N PHE A 28 6.21 4.79 0.92
CA PHE A 28 5.24 3.75 0.62
C PHE A 28 3.85 4.03 1.20
N ASN A 29 3.75 4.81 2.29
CA ASN A 29 2.46 5.29 2.80
C ASN A 29 1.67 6.13 1.78
N TYR A 30 2.34 6.72 0.78
CA TYR A 30 1.71 7.49 -0.28
C TYR A 30 1.64 6.74 -1.61
N ALA A 31 2.07 5.48 -1.66
CA ALA A 31 2.16 4.71 -2.91
C ALA A 31 0.80 4.53 -3.58
N ILE A 32 -0.26 4.20 -2.81
CA ILE A 32 -1.61 4.06 -3.36
C ILE A 32 -2.08 5.38 -3.98
N ASN A 33 -1.95 6.48 -3.24
CA ASN A 33 -2.35 7.79 -3.71
C ASN A 33 -1.61 8.19 -4.97
N TYR A 34 -0.32 7.84 -5.08
CA TYR A 34 0.44 8.05 -6.30
C TYR A 34 -0.12 7.24 -7.47
N VAL A 35 -0.38 5.94 -7.28
CA VAL A 35 -0.95 5.06 -8.31
C VAL A 35 -2.35 5.52 -8.72
N ASP A 36 -3.20 5.86 -7.76
CA ASP A 36 -4.54 6.40 -7.99
C ASP A 36 -4.52 7.69 -8.83
N ASN A 37 -3.66 8.64 -8.46
CA ASN A 37 -3.48 9.88 -9.22
C ASN A 37 -2.91 9.62 -10.61
N TYR A 38 -1.98 8.68 -10.74
CA TYR A 38 -1.43 8.29 -12.03
C TYR A 38 -2.51 7.72 -12.95
N ILE A 39 -3.34 6.79 -12.46
CA ILE A 39 -4.44 6.19 -13.24
C ILE A 39 -5.47 7.26 -13.60
N LYS A 40 -5.88 8.11 -12.65
CA LYS A 40 -6.78 9.25 -12.90
C LYS A 40 -6.23 10.14 -14.02
N TYR A 41 -4.96 10.51 -13.93
CA TYR A 41 -4.31 11.31 -14.95
C TYR A 41 -4.31 10.59 -16.30
N SER A 42 -3.92 9.32 -16.36
CA SER A 42 -3.89 8.54 -17.61
C SER A 42 -5.25 8.40 -18.27
N CYS A 43 -6.33 8.18 -17.50
CA CYS A 43 -7.69 8.12 -18.01
C CYS A 43 -8.24 9.49 -18.43
N SER A 44 -7.85 10.57 -17.74
CA SER A 44 -8.30 11.93 -18.06
C SER A 44 -7.51 12.57 -19.21
N SER A 45 -6.26 12.15 -19.43
CA SER A 45 -5.33 12.76 -20.37
C SER A 45 -5.60 12.28 -21.79
N LYS A 46 -6.47 12.99 -22.52
CA LYS A 46 -6.59 13.05 -24.00
C LYS A 46 -6.57 11.71 -24.76
N THR A 47 -6.81 10.59 -24.10
CA THR A 47 -7.07 9.33 -24.75
C THR A 47 -8.56 9.34 -25.05
N ASN A 48 -8.94 9.30 -26.33
CA ASN A 48 -10.33 9.20 -26.78
C ASN A 48 -10.84 7.78 -26.48
N THR A 49 -10.69 7.34 -25.24
CA THR A 49 -10.99 6.00 -24.77
C THR A 49 -12.26 6.07 -23.96
N HIS A 50 -13.14 5.09 -24.16
CA HIS A 50 -14.35 4.95 -23.37
C HIS A 50 -14.05 4.46 -21.94
N LEU A 51 -12.79 4.40 -21.51
CA LEU A 51 -12.41 3.86 -20.22
C LEU A 51 -12.53 4.95 -19.13
N LYS A 52 -13.48 4.77 -18.22
CA LYS A 52 -13.66 5.60 -17.02
C LYS A 52 -13.06 4.87 -15.83
N TYR A 53 -12.15 5.54 -15.10
CA TYR A 53 -11.65 5.03 -13.83
C TYR A 53 -12.53 5.56 -12.69
N LEU A 54 -13.03 4.65 -11.84
CA LEU A 54 -13.97 4.98 -10.77
C LEU A 54 -13.28 5.17 -9.41
N GLY A 55 -12.11 4.58 -9.23
CA GLY A 55 -11.36 4.63 -7.96
C GLY A 55 -10.80 3.28 -7.56
N PHE A 56 -10.38 3.20 -6.29
CA PHE A 56 -9.85 1.98 -5.71
C PHE A 56 -10.53 1.65 -4.38
N ARG A 57 -10.42 0.39 -3.98
CA ARG A 57 -10.89 -0.17 -2.71
C ARG A 57 -9.78 -1.04 -2.13
N GLU A 58 -9.36 -0.73 -0.90
CA GLU A 58 -8.47 -1.59 -0.14
C GLU A 58 -9.23 -2.85 0.28
N LEU A 59 -8.69 -4.04 0.01
CA LEU A 59 -9.34 -5.28 0.43
C LEU A 59 -9.07 -5.55 1.91
N PRO A 60 -10.09 -5.95 2.68
CA PRO A 60 -9.85 -6.49 4.01
C PRO A 60 -9.11 -7.82 3.90
N TYR A 61 -8.25 -8.12 4.87
CA TYR A 61 -7.43 -9.34 4.95
C TYR A 61 -8.20 -10.64 4.66
N LYS A 62 -9.46 -10.73 5.09
CA LYS A 62 -10.32 -11.91 4.83
C LYS A 62 -10.63 -12.12 3.34
N GLU A 63 -10.79 -11.05 2.57
CA GLU A 63 -11.03 -11.12 1.12
C GLU A 63 -9.72 -11.39 0.36
N GLU A 64 -8.62 -10.82 0.82
CA GLU A 64 -7.28 -11.08 0.28
C GLU A 64 -6.88 -12.55 0.42
N ILE A 65 -7.07 -13.17 1.59
CA ILE A 65 -6.83 -14.61 1.79
C ILE A 65 -7.66 -15.44 0.80
N LYS A 66 -8.95 -15.11 0.60
CA LYS A 66 -9.78 -15.86 -0.35
C LYS A 66 -9.24 -15.77 -1.77
N PHE A 67 -8.74 -14.60 -2.17
CA PHE A 67 -8.13 -14.43 -3.48
C PHE A 67 -6.84 -15.25 -3.65
N ILE A 68 -5.94 -15.20 -2.66
CA ILE A 68 -4.67 -15.95 -2.67
C ILE A 68 -4.92 -17.47 -2.62
N PHE A 69 -5.82 -17.91 -1.75
CA PHE A 69 -6.07 -19.33 -1.45
C PHE A 69 -7.26 -19.92 -2.20
N ASN A 70 -7.74 -19.29 -3.27
CA ASN A 70 -8.86 -19.75 -4.11
C ASN A 70 -8.72 -21.20 -4.66
N LYS A 71 -7.60 -21.87 -4.41
CA LYS A 71 -7.33 -23.28 -4.75
C LYS A 71 -7.13 -24.24 -3.57
N SER A 72 -7.06 -23.82 -2.30
CA SER A 72 -6.82 -24.76 -1.20
C SER A 72 -7.52 -24.35 0.10
N ASN A 73 -8.51 -25.15 0.50
CA ASN A 73 -9.30 -24.98 1.73
C ASN A 73 -8.57 -25.44 3.02
N LYS A 74 -7.32 -25.91 2.94
CA LYS A 74 -6.68 -26.67 4.04
C LYS A 74 -5.52 -25.98 4.78
N PHE A 75 -5.09 -24.79 4.37
CA PHE A 75 -3.94 -24.11 5.00
C PHE A 75 -4.30 -22.69 5.46
N LEU A 76 -5.28 -22.60 6.37
CA LEU A 76 -5.66 -21.34 7.02
C LEU A 76 -4.72 -20.95 8.18
N PHE A 77 -3.73 -21.79 8.50
CA PHE A 77 -3.00 -21.71 9.77
C PHE A 77 -1.58 -21.14 9.69
N ASP A 78 -1.07 -20.79 8.51
CA ASP A 78 0.32 -20.31 8.38
C ASP A 78 0.50 -19.16 7.39
N VAL A 79 -0.47 -18.25 7.35
CA VAL A 79 -0.30 -16.99 6.62
C VAL A 79 0.54 -16.06 7.49
N ALA A 80 1.86 -16.12 7.32
CA ALA A 80 2.77 -15.13 7.87
C ALA A 80 2.27 -13.72 7.51
N LYS A 81 2.31 -12.80 8.48
CA LYS A 81 1.95 -11.39 8.28
C LYS A 81 2.88 -10.78 7.23
N ASN A 82 2.43 -10.77 5.99
CA ASN A 82 3.17 -10.31 4.83
C ASN A 82 3.04 -8.79 4.69
N ASP A 83 4.09 -8.11 4.25
CA ASP A 83 4.08 -6.66 4.02
C ASP A 83 3.63 -6.31 2.60
N ILE A 84 2.64 -7.04 2.08
CA ILE A 84 2.00 -6.76 0.80
C ILE A 84 0.49 -6.72 1.06
N TYR A 85 -0.20 -5.70 0.54
CA TYR A 85 -1.65 -5.61 0.63
C TYR A 85 -2.28 -5.49 -0.76
N LEU A 86 -3.44 -6.12 -0.92
CA LEU A 86 -4.20 -6.15 -2.16
C LEU A 86 -5.13 -4.95 -2.28
N VAL A 87 -5.09 -4.28 -3.44
CA VAL A 87 -5.97 -3.16 -3.79
C VAL A 87 -6.76 -3.49 -5.05
N GLU A 88 -8.08 -3.28 -4.99
CA GLU A 88 -9.00 -3.40 -6.13
C GLU A 88 -9.17 -2.05 -6.80
N PHE A 89 -8.82 -1.96 -8.08
CA PHE A 89 -9.07 -0.80 -8.93
C PHE A 89 -10.29 -1.04 -9.80
N LEU A 90 -11.16 -0.03 -9.89
CA LEU A 90 -12.48 -0.09 -10.50
C LEU A 90 -12.49 0.71 -11.81
N PHE A 91 -12.91 0.06 -12.88
CA PHE A 91 -13.00 0.66 -14.21
C PHE A 91 -14.37 0.38 -14.83
N GLN A 92 -14.83 1.31 -15.64
CA GLN A 92 -16.06 1.20 -16.42
C GLN A 92 -15.73 1.51 -17.88
N TYR A 93 -16.34 0.78 -18.81
CA TYR A 93 -16.16 1.01 -20.24
C TYR A 93 -17.44 1.59 -20.84
N GLY A 94 -17.33 2.77 -21.44
CA GLY A 94 -18.44 3.51 -22.03
C GLY A 94 -19.53 3.80 -21.00
N ASP A 95 -20.72 3.29 -21.32
CA ASP A 95 -21.92 3.40 -20.49
C ASP A 95 -22.41 2.00 -20.04
N GLU A 96 -21.54 0.97 -20.09
CA GLU A 96 -21.84 -0.34 -19.50
C GLU A 96 -22.10 -0.19 -18.00
N GLU A 97 -23.16 -0.81 -17.47
CA GLU A 97 -23.44 -0.83 -16.01
C GLU A 97 -22.39 -1.64 -15.24
N ASP A 98 -21.74 -2.59 -15.90
CA ASP A 98 -20.80 -3.51 -15.28
C ASP A 98 -19.44 -2.85 -14.99
N THR A 99 -19.07 -2.87 -13.71
CA THR A 99 -17.75 -2.40 -13.28
C THR A 99 -16.72 -3.52 -13.36
N ARG A 100 -15.62 -3.28 -14.08
CA ARG A 100 -14.47 -4.18 -14.14
C ARG A 100 -13.54 -3.93 -12.97
N LYS A 101 -13.12 -5.03 -12.33
CA LYS A 101 -12.27 -5.03 -11.13
C LYS A 101 -10.90 -5.60 -11.46
N TYR A 102 -9.85 -4.88 -11.11
CA TYR A 102 -8.46 -5.35 -11.25
C TYR A 102 -7.75 -5.29 -9.92
N LEU A 103 -7.11 -6.39 -9.55
CA LEU A 103 -6.43 -6.54 -8.27
C LEU A 103 -4.93 -6.37 -8.46
N PHE A 104 -4.33 -5.45 -7.69
CA PHE A 104 -2.90 -5.19 -7.69
C PHE A 104 -2.33 -5.36 -6.29
N TYR A 105 -1.15 -5.96 -6.22
CA TYR A 105 -0.37 -6.00 -5.00
C TYR A 105 0.42 -4.72 -4.85
N ILE A 106 0.22 -4.02 -3.73
CA ILE A 106 0.99 -2.83 -3.40
C ILE A 106 1.99 -3.18 -2.30
N PRO A 107 3.29 -2.87 -2.48
CA PRO A 107 4.28 -3.12 -1.46
C PRO A 107 4.05 -2.20 -0.25
N PHE A 108 4.21 -2.78 0.93
CA PHE A 108 4.34 -2.07 2.20
C PHE A 108 5.77 -2.26 2.73
N MET A 109 6.23 -1.31 3.54
CA MET A 109 7.51 -1.42 4.23
C MET A 109 7.30 -1.20 5.71
N ARG A 110 8.11 -1.86 6.53
CA ARG A 110 8.24 -1.57 7.96
C ARG A 110 9.33 -0.53 8.21
N LYS A 111 9.36 -0.01 9.44
CA LYS A 111 10.41 0.90 9.90
C LYS A 111 11.79 0.28 9.66
N GLY A 112 12.73 1.10 9.20
CA GLY A 112 14.07 0.67 8.78
C GLY A 112 14.16 0.23 7.32
N ASN A 113 13.12 0.46 6.50
CA ASN A 113 13.05 0.05 5.09
C ASN A 113 13.11 -1.48 4.92
N ILE A 114 12.44 -2.22 5.80
CA ILE A 114 12.40 -3.69 5.77
C ILE A 114 11.11 -4.14 5.08
N ILE A 115 11.23 -5.10 4.17
CA ILE A 115 10.10 -5.85 3.59
C ILE A 115 10.19 -7.26 4.20
N THR A 116 9.08 -7.74 4.77
CA THR A 116 8.96 -9.08 5.36
C THR A 116 7.80 -9.87 4.78
#